data_AF-A0A217EVV6-F1
#
_entry.id   AF-A0A217EVV6-F1
#
_cell.length_a   1.000
_cell.length_b   1.000
_cell.length_c   1.000
_cell.angle_alpha   90.00
_cell.angle_beta   90.00
_cell.angle_gamma   90.00
#
_symmetry.space_group_name_H-M   'P 1'
#
loop_
_entity.id
_entity.type
_entity.pdbx_description
1 polymer ?
#
loop_
_entity_poly.entity_id
_entity_poly.type
_entity_poly.pdbx_seq_one_letter_code
_entity_poly.pdbx_strand_id
1 'polypeptide(L)'
;MPHYISHAPHGVTCIRLDNGDEALFVNGELIYSSKASELYPRIVASGLNLSTALSLPFKQLTAQVPDNPHWTWEDVTASLGWGQRIELNYKVLRSVLECSLSHITRRDSEILGELCHAEYESEWIHESDLGYIIRVDAVSYPLLALKRHGISKTARIVIYTAMIKADISMVHFTSWGEMLADVPTFEW
;
A
#
# COMPACT_ATOMS: atom_id res chain seq x y z
N MET A 1 -8.00 -12.72 -5.23
CA MET A 1 -8.20 -11.49 -6.01
C MET A 1 -8.19 -10.30 -5.07
N PRO A 2 -7.67 -9.14 -5.48
CA PRO A 2 -7.78 -7.92 -4.68
C PRO A 2 -9.25 -7.63 -4.38
N HIS A 3 -9.54 -7.13 -3.20
CA HIS A 3 -10.90 -6.81 -2.78
C HIS A 3 -10.85 -5.69 -1.74
N TYR A 4 -12.01 -5.09 -1.49
CA TYR A 4 -12.22 -4.19 -0.38
C TYR A 4 -13.62 -4.41 0.18
N ILE A 5 -13.84 -4.02 1.44
CA ILE A 5 -15.16 -4.00 2.05
C ILE A 5 -15.71 -2.59 1.90
N SER A 6 -16.81 -2.45 1.18
CA SER A 6 -17.44 -1.15 0.94
C SER A 6 -17.79 -0.46 2.25
N HIS A 7 -17.58 0.86 2.34
CA HIS A 7 -17.83 1.68 3.53
C HIS A 7 -17.03 1.33 4.80
N ALA A 8 -16.20 0.28 4.79
CA ALA A 8 -15.27 0.04 5.88
C ALA A 8 -14.19 1.14 5.91
N PRO A 9 -13.76 1.60 7.10
CA PRO A 9 -12.65 2.53 7.19
C PRO A 9 -11.38 1.93 6.58
N HIS A 10 -10.67 2.75 5.80
CA HIS A 10 -9.31 2.43 5.39
C HIS A 10 -8.39 2.46 6.62
N GLY A 11 -7.40 1.57 6.66
CA GLY A 11 -6.42 1.47 7.74
C GLY A 11 -6.82 0.49 8.85
N VAL A 12 -6.31 0.73 10.05
CA VAL A 12 -6.53 -0.12 11.22
C VAL A 12 -7.73 0.37 12.00
N THR A 13 -8.72 -0.50 12.20
CA THR A 13 -9.92 -0.19 12.99
C THR A 13 -10.04 -1.13 14.18
N CYS A 14 -10.14 -0.58 15.39
CA CYS A 14 -10.52 -1.33 16.58
C CYS A 14 -11.99 -1.07 16.92
N ILE A 15 -12.78 -2.13 17.07
CA ILE A 15 -14.17 -2.03 17.53
C ILE A 15 -14.24 -2.58 18.94
N ARG A 16 -14.86 -1.82 19.84
CA ARG A 16 -15.18 -2.24 21.20
C ARG A 16 -16.69 -2.28 21.40
N LEU A 17 -17.20 -3.43 21.81
CA LEU A 17 -18.61 -3.59 22.19
C LEU A 17 -18.83 -3.12 23.63
N ASP A 18 -20.08 -2.82 23.96
CA ASP A 18 -20.52 -2.41 25.30
C ASP A 18 -20.36 -3.51 26.36
N ASN A 19 -20.41 -4.80 25.98
CA ASN A 19 -20.05 -5.92 26.84
C ASN A 19 -18.53 -6.06 27.07
N GLY A 20 -17.72 -5.22 26.42
CA GLY A 20 -16.26 -5.20 26.53
C GLY A 20 -15.53 -6.11 25.53
N ASP A 21 -16.22 -6.84 24.66
CA ASP A 21 -15.60 -7.60 23.59
C ASP A 21 -14.94 -6.66 22.58
N GLU A 22 -13.80 -7.06 22.04
CA GLU A 22 -13.01 -6.23 21.15
C GLU A 22 -12.60 -6.99 19.87
N ALA A 23 -12.46 -6.26 18.76
CA ALA A 23 -11.90 -6.78 17.53
C ALA A 23 -11.03 -5.77 16.80
N LEU A 24 -10.02 -6.29 16.12
CA LEU A 24 -9.07 -5.59 15.27
C LEU A 24 -9.37 -5.90 13.81
N PHE A 25 -9.51 -4.86 13.01
CA PHE A 25 -9.72 -4.94 11.58
C PHE A 25 -8.63 -4.17 10.83
N VAL A 26 -8.27 -4.62 9.63
CA VAL A 26 -7.41 -3.89 8.70
C VAL A 26 -8.13 -3.80 7.36
N ASN A 27 -8.40 -2.59 6.88
CA ASN A 27 -9.16 -2.33 5.65
C ASN A 27 -10.51 -3.08 5.61
N GLY A 28 -11.17 -3.18 6.77
CA GLY A 28 -12.44 -3.88 6.94
C GLY A 28 -12.33 -5.38 7.23
N GLU A 29 -11.18 -6.01 7.02
CA GLU A 29 -11.00 -7.45 7.23
C GLU A 29 -10.67 -7.73 8.71
N LEU A 30 -11.35 -8.70 9.32
CA LEU A 30 -11.13 -9.08 10.71
C LEU A 30 -9.77 -9.79 10.84
N ILE A 31 -8.89 -9.24 11.68
CA ILE A 31 -7.56 -9.80 11.95
C ILE A 31 -7.56 -10.60 13.25
N TYR A 32 -8.21 -10.07 14.28
CA TYR A 32 -8.22 -10.68 15.60
C TYR A 32 -9.42 -10.21 16.40
N SER A 33 -9.94 -11.05 17.29
CA SER A 33 -11.00 -10.69 18.23
C SER A 33 -10.74 -11.32 19.60
N SER A 34 -11.20 -10.67 20.66
CA SER A 34 -11.05 -11.12 22.04
C SER A 34 -12.32 -10.86 22.82
N LYS A 35 -12.68 -11.80 23.69
CA LYS A 35 -13.78 -11.62 24.64
C LYS A 35 -13.33 -10.83 25.86
N ALA A 36 -14.24 -10.06 26.46
CA ALA A 36 -13.97 -9.30 27.68
C ALA A 36 -13.46 -10.18 28.85
N SER A 37 -13.82 -11.46 28.86
CA SER A 37 -13.39 -12.44 29.85
C SER A 37 -11.94 -12.90 29.69
N GLU A 38 -11.29 -12.61 28.57
CA GLU A 38 -9.89 -12.99 28.33
C GLU A 38 -8.93 -12.07 29.12
N LEU A 39 -7.90 -12.68 29.71
CA LEU A 39 -6.87 -11.94 30.43
C LEU A 39 -6.06 -11.13 29.40
N TYR A 40 -6.20 -9.80 29.40
CA TYR A 40 -5.48 -8.82 28.56
C TYR A 40 -5.99 -8.64 27.11
N PRO A 41 -7.20 -8.08 26.89
CA PRO A 41 -7.56 -7.56 25.58
C PRO A 41 -6.71 -6.32 25.29
N ARG A 42 -5.55 -6.53 24.69
CA ARG A 42 -4.67 -5.44 24.21
C ARG A 42 -5.03 -5.05 22.78
N ILE A 43 -6.26 -5.28 22.33
CA ILE A 43 -6.63 -5.10 20.92
C ILE A 43 -6.40 -3.66 20.46
N VAL A 44 -6.79 -2.68 21.27
CA VAL A 44 -6.53 -1.26 20.98
C VAL A 44 -5.03 -0.96 20.91
N ALA A 45 -4.23 -1.44 21.87
CA ALA A 45 -2.79 -1.21 21.89
C ALA A 45 -2.07 -1.91 20.71
N SER A 46 -2.47 -3.14 20.40
CA SER A 46 -1.99 -3.88 19.24
C SER A 46 -2.38 -3.20 17.93
N GLY A 47 -3.60 -2.67 17.85
CA GLY A 47 -4.08 -1.91 16.70
C GLY A 47 -3.29 -0.61 16.49
N LEU A 48 -2.98 0.12 17.56
CA LEU A 48 -2.15 1.32 17.50
C LEU A 48 -0.73 1.01 17.05
N ASN A 49 -0.12 -0.05 17.59
CA ASN A 49 1.19 -0.52 17.18
C ASN A 49 1.20 -0.94 15.70
N LEU A 50 0.16 -1.66 15.25
CA LEU A 50 0.03 -2.09 13.87
C LEU A 50 -0.15 -0.91 12.91
N SER A 51 -1.00 0.06 13.27
CA SER A 51 -1.18 1.31 12.53
C SER A 51 0.14 2.04 12.37
N THR A 52 0.93 2.13 13.45
CA THR A 52 2.24 2.78 13.45
C THR A 52 3.24 2.02 12.57
N ALA A 53 3.30 0.70 12.70
CA ALA A 53 4.23 -0.14 11.95
C ALA A 53 3.94 -0.15 10.43
N LEU A 54 2.67 -0.01 10.04
CA LEU A 54 2.24 -0.03 8.64
C LEU A 54 1.96 1.36 8.07
N SER A 55 2.17 2.43 8.85
CA SER A 55 1.81 3.81 8.48
C SER A 55 0.36 3.94 7.97
N LEU A 56 -0.56 3.18 8.58
CA LEU A 56 -1.98 3.19 8.25
C LEU A 56 -2.76 4.05 9.24
N PRO A 57 -3.84 4.74 8.81
CA PRO A 57 -4.68 5.50 9.74
C PRO A 57 -5.31 4.58 10.79
N PHE A 58 -5.44 5.07 12.02
CA PHE A 58 -6.05 4.35 13.14
C PHE A 58 -7.43 4.91 13.46
N LYS A 59 -8.42 4.04 13.66
CA LYS A 59 -9.74 4.41 14.15
C LYS A 59 -10.19 3.48 15.26
N GLN A 60 -10.71 4.04 16.34
CA GLN A 60 -11.41 3.27 17.36
C GLN A 60 -12.91 3.59 17.29
N LEU A 61 -13.73 2.53 17.26
CA LEU A 61 -15.18 2.60 17.21
C LEU A 61 -15.79 1.90 18.43
N THR A 62 -16.97 2.34 18.83
CA THR A 62 -17.82 1.65 19.80
C THR A 62 -19.10 1.19 19.13
N ALA A 63 -19.59 0.00 19.52
CA ALA A 63 -20.85 -0.56 19.03
C ALA A 63 -21.59 -1.29 20.16
N GLN A 64 -22.85 -1.62 19.93
CA GLN A 64 -23.64 -2.45 20.84
C GLN A 64 -23.45 -3.92 20.48
N VAL A 65 -23.51 -4.82 21.47
CA VAL A 65 -23.69 -6.24 21.17
C VAL A 65 -25.00 -6.45 20.41
N PRO A 66 -24.98 -7.16 19.28
CA PRO A 66 -26.21 -7.49 18.57
C PRO A 66 -27.16 -8.33 19.44
N ASP A 67 -28.47 -8.10 19.33
CA ASP A 67 -29.50 -8.80 20.12
C ASP A 67 -29.55 -10.32 19.88
N ASN A 68 -28.88 -10.81 18.83
CA ASN A 68 -28.76 -12.23 18.50
C ASN A 68 -27.79 -12.96 19.46
N PRO A 69 -28.21 -14.01 20.19
CA PRO A 69 -27.32 -14.79 21.06
C PRO A 69 -26.14 -15.47 20.35
N HIS A 70 -26.25 -15.68 19.03
CA HIS A 70 -25.21 -16.27 18.18
C HIS A 70 -24.61 -15.27 17.20
N TRP A 71 -24.53 -14.00 17.61
CA TRP A 71 -23.95 -12.95 16.79
C TRP A 71 -22.49 -13.24 16.38
N THR A 72 -22.10 -12.63 15.27
CA THR A 72 -20.76 -12.65 14.70
C THR A 72 -20.25 -11.23 14.48
N TRP A 73 -18.94 -11.05 14.31
CA TRP A 73 -18.39 -9.73 13.99
C TRP A 73 -18.91 -9.16 12.66
N GLU A 74 -19.43 -10.00 11.76
CA GLU A 74 -20.11 -9.55 10.55
C GLU A 74 -21.44 -8.83 10.87
N ASP A 75 -22.19 -9.30 11.87
CA ASP A 75 -23.40 -8.62 12.33
C ASP A 75 -23.07 -7.23 12.90
N VAL A 76 -21.96 -7.12 13.64
CA VAL A 76 -21.47 -5.85 14.19
C VAL A 76 -21.07 -4.90 13.08
N THR A 77 -20.26 -5.33 12.12
CA THR A 77 -19.79 -4.46 11.03
C THR A 77 -20.94 -4.06 10.10
N ALA A 78 -21.89 -4.94 9.84
CA ALA A 78 -23.13 -4.62 9.13
C ALA A 78 -23.94 -3.53 9.87
N SER A 79 -24.04 -3.59 11.21
CA SER A 79 -24.72 -2.56 12.01
C SER A 79 -24.03 -1.18 11.94
N LEU A 80 -22.71 -1.18 11.70
CA LEU A 80 -21.91 0.02 11.48
C LEU A 80 -21.95 0.52 10.03
N GLY A 81 -22.75 -0.11 9.17
CA GLY A 81 -22.91 0.25 7.76
C GLY A 81 -21.77 -0.21 6.86
N TRP A 82 -20.93 -1.15 7.31
CA TRP A 82 -19.94 -1.78 6.42
C TRP A 82 -20.70 -2.66 5.43
N GLY A 83 -20.41 -2.48 4.15
CA GLY A 83 -21.09 -3.16 3.07
C GLY A 83 -20.42 -4.48 2.67
N GLN A 84 -20.75 -4.96 1.48
CA GLN A 84 -20.23 -6.23 0.98
C GLN A 84 -18.76 -6.14 0.60
N ARG A 85 -18.10 -7.29 0.64
CA ARG A 85 -16.80 -7.51 0.01
C ARG A 85 -16.96 -7.42 -1.51
N ILE A 86 -16.26 -6.47 -2.11
CA ILE A 86 -16.25 -6.24 -3.55
C ILE A 86 -14.95 -6.77 -4.10
N GLU A 87 -15.04 -7.82 -4.92
CA GLU A 87 -13.88 -8.34 -5.64
C GLU A 87 -13.50 -7.37 -6.76
N LEU A 88 -12.24 -6.96 -6.76
CA LEU A 88 -11.65 -6.17 -7.81
C LEU A 88 -10.96 -7.10 -8.79
N ASN A 89 -11.17 -6.83 -10.09
CA ASN A 89 -10.29 -7.39 -11.09
C ASN A 89 -8.88 -6.88 -10.81
N TYR A 90 -7.88 -7.76 -10.87
CA TYR A 90 -6.47 -7.41 -10.63
C TYR A 90 -5.96 -6.27 -11.53
N LYS A 91 -6.64 -6.00 -12.65
CA LYS A 91 -6.35 -4.84 -13.52
C LYS A 91 -6.79 -3.49 -12.95
N VAL A 92 -7.69 -3.48 -11.96
CA VAL A 92 -8.32 -2.27 -11.38
C VAL A 92 -7.49 -1.69 -10.23
N LEU A 93 -6.76 -2.52 -9.48
CA LEU A 93 -5.86 -2.05 -8.43
C LEU A 93 -4.41 -2.15 -8.91
N ARG A 94 -3.72 -1.01 -8.94
CA ARG A 94 -2.34 -0.89 -9.40
C ARG A 94 -1.46 -0.42 -8.27
N SER A 95 -0.61 -1.32 -7.78
CA SER A 95 0.38 -1.07 -6.74
C SER A 95 1.48 -0.15 -7.27
N VAL A 96 1.91 0.79 -6.43
CA VAL A 96 2.98 1.74 -6.72
C VAL A 96 4.02 1.64 -5.62
N LEU A 97 5.29 1.49 -6.01
CA LEU A 97 6.40 1.74 -5.10
C LEU A 97 6.72 3.22 -5.15
N GLU A 98 6.47 3.95 -4.08
CA GLU A 98 7.01 5.30 -3.92
C GLU A 98 8.31 5.23 -3.13
N CYS A 99 9.38 5.82 -3.68
CA CYS A 99 10.70 5.81 -3.05
C CYS A 99 11.50 7.07 -3.41
N SER A 100 12.53 7.34 -2.61
CA SER A 100 13.34 8.54 -2.73
C SER A 100 14.03 8.64 -4.10
N LEU A 101 14.04 9.84 -4.68
CA LEU A 101 14.89 10.19 -5.84
C LEU A 101 16.37 9.90 -5.61
N SER A 102 16.83 9.87 -4.36
CA SER A 102 18.23 9.54 -4.03
C SER A 102 18.65 8.13 -4.49
N HIS A 103 17.72 7.22 -4.81
CA HIS A 103 18.03 5.88 -5.31
C HIS A 103 18.43 5.81 -6.78
N ILE A 104 18.34 6.92 -7.51
CA ILE A 104 18.82 7.05 -8.88
C ILE A 104 20.00 8.01 -8.92
N THR A 105 20.92 7.84 -9.87
CA THR A 105 22.04 8.76 -10.06
C THR A 105 21.58 10.05 -10.77
N ARG A 106 22.36 11.12 -10.70
CA ARG A 106 22.09 12.34 -11.50
C ARG A 106 21.92 12.03 -12.99
N ARG A 107 22.77 11.14 -13.51
CA ARG A 107 22.69 10.69 -14.91
C ARG A 107 21.40 9.93 -15.21
N ASP A 108 20.94 9.09 -14.28
CA ASP A 108 19.65 8.41 -14.42
C ASP A 108 18.51 9.42 -14.48
N SER A 109 18.55 10.47 -13.64
CA SER A 109 17.58 11.56 -13.67
C SER A 109 17.61 12.33 -14.98
N GLU A 110 18.79 12.69 -15.48
CA GLU A 110 18.96 13.34 -16.79
C GLU A 110 18.33 12.49 -17.92
N ILE A 111 18.60 11.18 -17.94
CA ILE A 111 18.01 10.25 -18.92
C ILE A 111 16.49 10.18 -18.76
N LEU A 112 15.98 10.02 -17.53
CA LEU A 112 14.54 9.93 -17.29
C LEU A 112 13.82 11.21 -17.72
N GLY A 113 14.39 12.39 -17.47
CA GLY A 113 13.85 13.68 -17.93
C GLY A 113 13.73 13.75 -19.45
N GLU A 114 14.71 13.24 -20.19
CA GLU A 114 14.62 13.14 -21.65
C GLU A 114 13.54 12.13 -22.10
N LEU A 115 13.49 10.95 -21.47
CA LEU A 115 12.56 9.88 -21.86
C LEU A 115 11.09 10.23 -21.60
N CYS A 116 10.79 11.06 -20.60
CA CYS A 116 9.42 11.53 -20.32
C CYS A 116 8.80 12.33 -21.47
N HIS A 117 9.63 12.83 -22.40
CA HIS A 117 9.19 13.58 -23.58
C HIS A 117 9.49 12.85 -24.91
N ALA A 118 10.06 11.64 -24.85
CA ALA A 118 10.36 10.85 -26.04
C ALA A 118 9.09 10.21 -26.63
N GLU A 119 9.05 10.05 -27.94
CA GLU A 119 7.85 9.61 -28.69
C GLU A 119 7.22 8.33 -28.15
N TYR A 120 8.03 7.34 -27.76
CA TYR A 120 7.55 6.04 -27.28
C TYR A 120 7.68 5.88 -25.77
N GLU A 121 8.76 6.38 -25.16
CA GLU A 121 8.99 6.22 -23.73
C GLU A 121 8.06 7.07 -22.87
N SER A 122 7.58 8.20 -23.38
CA SER A 122 6.59 9.05 -22.69
C SER A 122 5.26 8.34 -22.42
N GLU A 123 4.97 7.23 -23.10
CA GLU A 123 3.76 6.41 -22.85
C GLU A 123 3.83 5.65 -21.52
N TRP A 124 5.03 5.45 -20.94
CA TRP A 124 5.22 4.65 -19.73
C TRP A 124 6.26 5.19 -18.75
N ILE A 125 6.92 6.31 -19.08
CA ILE A 125 7.78 7.08 -18.19
C ILE A 125 7.21 8.50 -18.16
N HIS A 126 6.89 8.98 -16.97
CA HIS A 126 6.24 10.27 -16.79
C HIS A 126 7.01 11.09 -15.77
N GLU A 127 7.13 12.39 -16.03
CA GLU A 127 7.61 13.34 -15.05
C GLU A 127 6.46 13.66 -14.09
N SER A 128 6.76 13.66 -12.79
CA SER A 128 5.94 14.32 -11.78
C SER A 128 6.64 15.60 -11.34
N ASP A 129 5.93 16.56 -10.75
CA ASP A 129 6.52 17.80 -10.23
C ASP A 129 7.71 17.57 -9.26
N LEU A 130 7.84 16.34 -8.74
CA LEU A 130 8.79 15.95 -7.72
C LEU A 130 9.67 14.75 -8.11
N GLY A 131 9.65 14.31 -9.38
CA GLY A 131 10.46 13.18 -9.86
C GLY A 131 9.86 12.44 -11.06
N TYR A 132 9.89 11.10 -11.04
CA TYR A 132 9.55 10.27 -12.19
C TYR A 132 8.69 9.05 -11.83
N ILE A 133 7.63 8.82 -12.58
CA ILE A 133 6.76 7.64 -12.51
C ILE A 133 7.06 6.72 -13.69
N ILE A 134 7.41 5.47 -13.41
CA ILE A 134 7.71 4.44 -14.41
C ILE A 134 6.65 3.35 -14.34
N ARG A 135 5.81 3.26 -15.37
CA ARG A 135 4.81 2.21 -15.58
C ARG A 135 5.44 0.95 -16.17
N VAL A 136 6.02 0.15 -15.28
CA VAL A 136 6.71 -1.10 -15.64
C VAL A 136 5.78 -2.17 -16.24
N ASP A 137 4.47 -2.04 -16.04
CA ASP A 137 3.47 -2.94 -16.61
C ASP A 137 2.99 -2.53 -18.01
N ALA A 138 3.37 -1.35 -18.50
CA ALA A 138 2.89 -0.80 -19.76
C ALA A 138 3.67 -1.31 -20.99
N VAL A 139 4.87 -1.85 -20.79
CA VAL A 139 5.74 -2.30 -21.88
C VAL A 139 6.29 -3.70 -21.63
N SER A 140 6.62 -4.40 -22.71
CA SER A 140 7.33 -5.68 -22.63
C SER A 140 8.81 -5.43 -22.29
N TYR A 141 9.32 -6.11 -21.26
CA TYR A 141 10.72 -6.06 -20.84
C TYR A 141 11.24 -4.65 -20.45
N PRO A 142 10.57 -3.91 -19.53
CA PRO A 142 10.96 -2.54 -19.16
C PRO A 142 12.41 -2.43 -18.70
N LEU A 143 12.91 -3.41 -17.91
CA LEU A 143 14.30 -3.41 -17.44
C LEU A 143 15.33 -3.50 -18.57
N LEU A 144 14.99 -4.16 -19.68
CA LEU A 144 15.85 -4.22 -20.86
C LEU A 144 15.82 -2.90 -21.62
N ALA A 145 14.65 -2.28 -21.76
CA ALA A 145 14.50 -0.96 -22.36
C ALA A 145 15.30 0.10 -21.58
N LEU A 146 15.13 0.16 -20.25
CA LEU A 146 15.89 1.06 -19.36
C LEU A 146 17.41 0.81 -19.48
N LYS A 147 17.84 -0.45 -19.58
CA LYS A 147 19.26 -0.78 -19.77
C LYS A 147 19.80 -0.23 -21.10
N ARG A 148 19.02 -0.27 -22.18
CA ARG A 148 19.41 0.26 -23.50
C ARG A 148 19.57 1.77 -23.49
N HIS A 149 18.73 2.47 -22.72
CA HIS A 149 18.83 3.92 -22.48
C HIS A 149 19.96 4.32 -21.52
N GLY A 150 20.67 3.33 -20.95
CA GLY A 150 21.81 3.60 -20.09
C GLY A 150 21.46 3.80 -18.61
N ILE A 151 20.22 3.51 -18.20
CA ILE A 151 19.84 3.55 -16.79
C ILE A 151 20.70 2.58 -15.98
N SER A 152 21.21 3.10 -14.86
CA SER A 152 22.16 2.45 -13.99
C SER A 152 21.67 1.09 -13.48
N LYS A 153 22.63 0.22 -13.15
CA LYS A 153 22.31 -1.09 -12.56
C LYS A 153 21.57 -0.92 -11.23
N THR A 154 21.91 0.09 -10.45
CA THR A 154 21.29 0.38 -9.15
C THR A 154 19.81 0.73 -9.29
N ALA A 155 19.47 1.71 -10.14
CA ALA A 155 18.09 2.07 -10.42
C ALA A 155 17.28 0.87 -10.96
N ARG A 156 17.87 0.11 -11.88
CA ARG A 156 17.22 -1.12 -12.41
C ARG A 156 17.05 -2.22 -11.37
N ILE A 157 17.87 -2.30 -10.32
CA ILE A 157 17.69 -3.26 -9.22
C ILE A 157 16.48 -2.88 -8.36
N VAL A 158 16.27 -1.58 -8.11
CA VAL A 158 15.07 -1.08 -7.41
C VAL A 158 13.82 -1.46 -8.20
N ILE A 159 13.81 -1.11 -9.49
CA ILE A 159 12.69 -1.40 -10.39
C ILE A 159 12.46 -2.91 -10.52
N TYR A 160 13.51 -3.72 -10.63
CA TYR A 160 13.41 -5.18 -10.65
C TYR A 160 12.81 -5.74 -9.38
N THR A 161 13.26 -5.24 -8.22
CA THR A 161 12.77 -5.67 -6.91
C THR A 161 11.29 -5.35 -6.76
N ALA A 162 10.88 -4.13 -7.13
CA ALA A 162 9.49 -3.71 -7.16
C ALA A 162 8.64 -4.64 -8.04
N MET A 163 9.03 -4.80 -9.31
CA MET A 163 8.28 -5.60 -10.28
C MET A 163 8.16 -7.07 -9.89
N ILE A 164 9.29 -7.73 -9.61
CA ILE A 164 9.36 -9.19 -9.56
C ILE A 164 9.10 -9.73 -8.16
N LYS A 165 9.55 -9.01 -7.11
CA LYS A 165 9.39 -9.49 -5.74
C LYS A 165 8.11 -9.01 -5.07
N ALA A 166 7.56 -7.87 -5.52
CA ALA A 166 6.41 -7.23 -4.86
C ALA A 166 5.19 -7.04 -5.79
N ASP A 167 5.23 -7.56 -7.03
CA ASP A 167 4.15 -7.44 -8.01
C ASP A 167 3.70 -5.96 -8.19
N ILE A 168 4.68 -5.06 -8.26
CA ILE A 168 4.45 -3.63 -8.37
C ILE A 168 4.31 -3.21 -9.83
N SER A 169 3.22 -2.52 -10.14
CA SER A 169 2.89 -2.07 -11.49
C SER A 169 3.51 -0.72 -11.88
N MET A 170 3.89 0.10 -10.90
CA MET A 170 4.52 1.41 -11.12
C MET A 170 5.59 1.71 -10.07
N VAL A 171 6.68 2.37 -10.47
CA VAL A 171 7.71 2.87 -9.55
C VAL A 171 7.75 4.38 -9.64
N HIS A 172 7.55 5.07 -8.53
CA HIS A 172 7.63 6.52 -8.40
C HIS A 172 8.91 6.86 -7.62
N PHE A 173 9.90 7.41 -8.33
CA PHE A 173 11.06 8.04 -7.70
C PHE A 173 10.71 9.50 -7.45
N THR A 174 10.61 9.93 -6.19
CA THR A 174 10.18 11.29 -5.84
C THR A 174 10.97 11.87 -4.68
N SER A 175 11.07 13.20 -4.61
CA SER A 175 11.67 13.92 -3.49
C SER A 175 10.93 13.71 -2.16
N TRP A 176 9.67 13.27 -2.17
CA TRP A 176 8.92 12.92 -0.95
C TRP A 176 8.99 11.44 -0.58
N GLY A 177 9.55 10.61 -1.46
CA GLY A 177 9.57 9.18 -1.26
C GLY A 177 10.55 8.79 -0.17
N GLU A 178 10.22 7.72 0.55
CA GLU A 178 11.08 7.20 1.59
C GLU A 178 12.33 6.52 1.03
N MET A 179 13.41 6.54 1.81
CA MET A 179 14.61 5.78 1.50
C MET A 179 14.36 4.30 1.77
N LEU A 180 14.53 3.48 0.75
CA LEU A 180 14.46 2.03 0.84
C LEU A 180 15.70 1.51 1.59
N ALA A 181 15.45 0.65 2.59
CA ALA A 181 16.51 -0.01 3.32
C ALA A 181 17.40 -0.85 2.37
N ASP A 182 18.71 -0.84 2.62
CA ASP A 182 19.71 -1.63 1.90
C ASP A 182 19.80 -1.34 0.38
N VAL A 183 19.25 -0.21 -0.08
CA VAL A 183 19.40 0.28 -1.46
C VAL A 183 20.38 1.46 -1.46
N PRO A 184 21.41 1.46 -2.33
CA PRO A 184 22.33 2.59 -2.43
C PRO A 184 21.60 3.91 -2.73
N THR A 185 22.12 5.00 -2.16
CA THR A 185 21.70 6.37 -2.44
C THR A 185 22.83 7.17 -3.07
N PHE A 186 22.47 8.24 -3.76
CA PHE A 186 23.37 9.15 -4.43
C PHE A 186 23.01 10.58 -4.06
N GLU A 187 24.02 11.39 -3.75
CA GLU A 187 23.88 12.82 -3.50
C GLU A 187 24.06 13.59 -4.82
N TRP A 188 23.03 14.32 -5.25
CA TRP A 188 23.07 15.20 -6.41
C TRP A 188 21.97 16.25 -6.41
#